data_AF-A0A4R6AXZ1-F1
#
_entry.id   AF-A0A4R6AXZ1-F1
#
_cell.length_a   1.000
_cell.length_b   1.000
_cell.length_c   1.000
_cell.angle_alpha   90.00
_cell.angle_beta   90.00
_cell.angle_gamma   90.00
#
_symmetry.space_group_name_H-M   'P 1'
#
loop_
_entity.id
_entity.type
_entity.pdbx_description
1 polymer ?
#
loop_
_entity_poly.entity_id
_entity_poly.type
_entity_poly.pdbx_seq_one_letter_code
_entity_poly.pdbx_strand_id
1 'polypeptide(L)'
;MTCEVRVETLAGLRLPQSFPLRRDHVVAQAHQTADYLAKYDRRTLFYDCQYDTARGQFLITAPRLLNLWPVLRDGLRIGGRPVRGLRRKVFPKCEIISAKAPLGPVSVVFEESDLTVSPRRLDTAPFNGANAIITMSKNNPLDWIADWARFYVKAHGLTAVLFIDNGSDTYTPAQLTQTLAAVDGLHHATILSAPFAYGPLVSGRAAKIKPNFLKSAMLNMARCGPLSRANAVLNVDIDELVQGPEGTSLFDAARSAWHGTLNIGGEFVFPAPGTSGPAPQRVHTFRAIPPRISTRKWAARPTGILSKMGWFVHQVGGEPFRLVPESRDFRLVHCSAANLNWFRGPDSAQTDTLRPDATLHAMMDQVFND
;
A
#
# COMPACT_ATOMS: atom_id res chain seq x y z
N MET A 1 -17.50 -13.54 15.64
CA MET A 1 -16.34 -12.99 16.38
C MET A 1 -16.25 -11.52 16.04
N THR A 2 -16.03 -10.63 17.00
CA THR A 2 -15.84 -9.19 16.75
C THR A 2 -14.43 -8.93 16.22
N CYS A 3 -14.30 -8.13 15.16
CA CYS A 3 -13.00 -7.76 14.59
C CYS A 3 -12.17 -6.98 15.61
N GLU A 4 -10.93 -7.42 15.89
CA GLU A 4 -9.97 -6.64 16.67
C GLU A 4 -9.34 -5.57 15.78
N VAL A 5 -9.44 -4.30 16.17
CA VAL A 5 -8.84 -3.19 15.41
C VAL A 5 -7.77 -2.49 16.25
N ARG A 6 -6.56 -2.38 15.70
CA ARG A 6 -5.44 -1.66 16.28
C ARG A 6 -5.11 -0.42 15.49
N VAL A 7 -4.83 0.68 16.17
CA VAL A 7 -4.36 1.92 15.57
C VAL A 7 -2.93 2.18 16.03
N GLU A 8 -2.03 2.42 15.08
CA GLU A 8 -0.64 2.76 15.39
C GLU A 8 -0.17 3.93 14.52
N THR A 9 0.74 4.73 15.06
CA THR A 9 1.43 5.79 14.32
C THR A 9 2.83 5.32 13.99
N LEU A 10 3.26 5.47 12.73
CA LEU A 10 4.61 5.08 12.33
C LEU A 10 5.67 5.84 13.14
N ALA A 11 6.71 5.14 13.56
CA ALA A 11 7.87 5.71 14.25
C ALA A 11 8.86 6.25 13.21
N GLY A 12 8.45 7.28 12.48
CA GLY A 12 9.26 7.91 11.44
C GLY A 12 9.98 9.18 11.90
N LEU A 13 11.01 9.57 11.14
CA LEU A 13 11.85 10.73 11.46
C LEU A 13 12.00 11.62 10.23
N ARG A 14 11.77 12.92 10.41
CA ARG A 14 11.94 13.96 9.39
C ARG A 14 13.00 14.96 9.82
N LEU A 15 13.83 15.36 8.87
CA LEU A 15 14.76 16.47 9.04
C LEU A 15 13.97 17.76 9.31
N PRO A 16 14.42 18.59 10.29
CA PRO A 16 13.88 19.91 10.56
C PRO A 16 13.93 20.78 9.31
N GLN A 17 13.04 21.78 9.26
CA GLN A 17 13.08 22.78 8.19
C GLN A 17 14.36 23.63 8.23
N SER A 18 15.00 23.76 9.37
CA SER A 18 16.28 24.47 9.54
C SER A 18 17.49 23.66 9.07
N PHE A 19 17.37 22.33 8.94
CA PHE A 19 18.52 21.49 8.58
C PHE A 19 19.06 21.89 7.20
N PRO A 20 20.38 22.06 6.97
CA PRO A 20 20.89 22.59 5.71
C PRO A 20 20.76 21.59 4.55
N LEU A 21 20.86 20.29 4.82
CA LEU A 21 20.82 19.27 3.77
C LEU A 21 19.38 18.83 3.45
N ARG A 22 19.13 18.59 2.17
CA ARG A 22 17.85 18.10 1.64
C ARG A 22 18.11 16.96 0.67
N ARG A 23 17.16 16.04 0.56
CA ARG A 23 17.23 14.98 -0.46
C ARG A 23 17.38 15.58 -1.85
N ASP A 24 18.30 15.04 -2.64
CA ASP A 24 18.47 15.43 -4.04
C ASP A 24 17.22 15.11 -4.85
N HIS A 25 16.93 15.94 -5.84
CA HIS A 25 15.84 15.66 -6.76
C HIS A 25 16.20 14.50 -7.68
N VAL A 26 15.21 13.67 -8.01
CA VAL A 26 15.37 12.50 -8.92
C VAL A 26 15.11 12.84 -10.39
N VAL A 27 14.83 14.11 -10.68
CA VAL A 27 14.62 14.65 -12.03
C VAL A 27 15.50 15.88 -12.23
N ALA A 28 15.90 16.12 -13.48
CA ALA A 28 16.62 17.32 -13.87
C ALA A 28 15.80 18.59 -13.58
N GLN A 29 16.47 19.72 -13.37
CA GLN A 29 15.84 20.99 -13.00
C GLN A 29 14.72 21.42 -13.96
N ALA A 30 14.90 21.17 -15.27
CA ALA A 30 13.89 21.46 -16.30
C ALA A 30 12.56 20.68 -16.12
N HIS A 31 12.54 19.63 -15.31
CA HIS A 31 11.35 18.83 -15.01
C HIS A 31 10.82 19.04 -13.58
N GLN A 32 11.39 19.98 -12.83
CA GLN A 32 10.95 20.31 -11.46
C GLN A 32 9.84 21.35 -11.50
N THR A 33 8.66 20.95 -11.95
CA THR A 33 7.47 21.81 -11.93
C THR A 33 7.09 22.24 -10.51
N ALA A 34 6.27 23.29 -10.37
CA ALA A 34 5.77 23.73 -9.06
C ALA A 34 5.05 22.57 -8.31
N ASP A 35 4.23 21.79 -9.01
CA ASP A 35 3.56 20.61 -8.45
C ASP A 35 4.55 19.56 -7.95
N TYR A 36 5.60 19.30 -8.73
CA TYR A 36 6.66 18.38 -8.33
C TYR A 36 7.36 18.86 -7.05
N LEU A 37 7.77 20.13 -7.01
CA LEU A 37 8.48 20.71 -5.87
C LEU A 37 7.63 20.70 -4.59
N ALA A 38 6.33 21.01 -4.71
CA ALA A 38 5.41 21.01 -3.58
C ALA A 38 5.18 19.62 -2.98
N LYS A 39 5.13 18.58 -3.82
CA LYS A 39 4.83 17.20 -3.39
C LYS A 39 6.07 16.36 -3.07
N TYR A 40 7.25 16.75 -3.54
CA TYR A 40 8.46 15.93 -3.41
C TYR A 40 8.95 15.84 -1.97
N ASP A 41 9.14 14.62 -1.47
CA ASP A 41 9.67 14.40 -0.13
C ASP A 41 11.16 14.79 -0.08
N ARG A 42 11.47 15.94 0.52
CA ARG A 42 12.85 16.42 0.70
C ARG A 42 13.47 16.07 2.06
N ARG A 43 12.66 15.68 3.05
CA ARG A 43 13.03 15.76 4.48
C ARG A 43 12.91 14.45 5.25
N THR A 44 12.09 13.49 4.84
CA THR A 44 11.93 12.25 5.62
C THR A 44 13.23 11.44 5.58
N LEU A 45 13.87 11.13 6.72
CA LEU A 45 14.99 10.19 6.75
C LEU A 45 14.46 8.75 6.68
N PHE A 46 13.48 8.43 7.53
CA PHE A 46 12.79 7.15 7.47
C PHE A 46 11.32 7.30 7.84
N TYR A 47 10.49 6.48 7.21
CA TYR A 47 9.05 6.46 7.45
C TYR A 47 8.70 5.72 8.73
N ASP A 48 9.48 4.70 9.10
CA ASP A 48 9.19 3.87 10.26
C ASP A 48 10.44 3.12 10.76
N CYS A 49 10.43 2.80 12.05
CA CYS A 49 11.43 2.00 12.72
C CYS A 49 10.74 0.95 13.61
N GLN A 50 10.96 -0.33 13.31
CA GLN A 50 10.38 -1.45 14.05
C GLN A 50 11.47 -2.28 14.74
N TYR A 51 11.18 -2.76 15.94
CA TYR A 51 12.02 -3.71 16.66
C TYR A 51 11.45 -5.12 16.59
N ASP A 52 12.18 -6.01 15.95
CA ASP A 52 11.91 -7.45 15.91
C ASP A 52 12.51 -8.10 17.15
N THR A 53 11.65 -8.38 18.13
CA THR A 53 12.07 -9.01 19.40
C THR A 53 12.60 -10.42 19.18
N ALA A 54 12.05 -11.17 18.22
CA ALA A 54 12.45 -12.55 17.96
C ALA A 54 13.87 -12.64 17.38
N ARG A 55 14.31 -11.61 16.65
CA ARG A 55 15.64 -11.54 16.02
C ARG A 55 16.61 -10.59 16.71
N GLY A 56 16.16 -9.83 17.71
CA GLY A 56 16.97 -8.81 18.38
C GLY A 56 17.50 -7.76 17.41
N GLN A 57 16.66 -7.29 16.48
CA GLN A 57 17.08 -6.38 15.42
C GLN A 57 16.06 -5.29 15.13
N PHE A 58 16.56 -4.17 14.61
CA PHE A 58 15.76 -3.08 14.08
C PHE A 58 15.56 -3.24 12.58
N LEU A 59 14.38 -2.86 12.10
CA LEU A 59 14.03 -2.70 10.70
C LEU A 59 13.61 -1.24 10.48
N ILE A 60 14.40 -0.50 9.72
CA ILE A 60 14.15 0.90 9.37
C ILE A 60 13.71 0.94 7.91
N THR A 61 12.53 1.49 7.66
CA THR A 61 12.01 1.69 6.31
C THR A 61 12.16 3.14 5.89
N ALA A 62 12.92 3.39 4.83
CA ALA A 62 13.21 4.72 4.33
C ALA A 62 12.75 4.91 2.87
N PRO A 63 12.51 6.17 2.44
CA PRO A 63 12.54 6.50 1.01
C PRO A 63 13.92 6.21 0.41
N ARG A 64 14.10 6.46 -0.89
CA ARG A 64 15.46 6.54 -1.45
C ARG A 64 16.25 7.61 -0.70
N LEU A 65 17.31 7.20 -0.02
CA LEU A 65 18.09 8.09 0.83
C LEU A 65 18.96 9.02 0.01
N LEU A 66 19.48 8.56 -1.14
CA LEU A 66 20.35 9.36 -2.02
C LEU A 66 21.50 9.98 -1.20
N ASN A 67 21.69 11.29 -1.30
CA ASN A 67 22.64 12.08 -0.52
C ASN A 67 22.35 12.13 1.00
N LEU A 68 21.18 11.68 1.46
CA LEU A 68 20.87 11.58 2.90
C LEU A 68 21.34 10.24 3.52
N TRP A 69 21.89 9.30 2.72
CA TRP A 69 22.40 8.05 3.27
C TRP A 69 23.54 8.26 4.28
N PRO A 70 24.57 9.09 4.01
CA PRO A 70 25.61 9.36 4.99
C PRO A 70 25.06 9.93 6.30
N VAL A 71 24.09 10.86 6.22
CA VAL A 71 23.43 11.43 7.41
C VAL A 71 22.83 10.34 8.29
N LEU A 72 22.05 9.43 7.71
CA LEU A 72 21.49 8.31 8.47
C LEU A 72 22.59 7.37 8.97
N ARG A 73 23.50 6.92 8.10
CA ARG A 73 24.52 5.93 8.43
C ARG A 73 25.42 6.38 9.58
N ASP A 74 25.91 7.61 9.52
CA ASP A 74 26.94 8.12 10.43
C ASP A 74 26.30 8.65 11.73
N GLY A 75 25.09 9.20 11.61
CA GLY A 75 24.33 9.77 12.73
C GLY A 75 23.52 8.76 13.53
N LEU A 76 23.18 7.60 12.98
CA LEU A 76 22.28 6.64 13.65
C LEU A 76 22.87 6.13 14.97
N ARG A 77 22.06 6.23 16.03
CA ARG A 77 22.32 5.70 17.37
C ARG A 77 21.16 4.82 17.83
N ILE A 78 21.49 3.77 18.57
CA ILE A 78 20.51 2.93 19.28
C ILE A 78 20.94 2.89 20.74
N GLY A 79 20.05 3.33 21.64
CA GLY A 79 20.39 3.47 23.07
C GLY A 79 21.59 4.40 23.29
N GLY A 80 21.68 5.48 22.50
CA GLY A 80 22.78 6.45 22.54
C GLY A 80 24.10 6.00 21.91
N ARG A 81 24.20 4.76 21.40
CA ARG A 81 25.46 4.23 20.85
C ARG A 81 25.46 4.19 19.31
N PRO A 82 26.59 4.52 18.65
CA PRO A 82 26.75 4.33 17.21
C PRO A 82 26.45 2.90 16.78
N VAL A 83 25.66 2.77 15.71
CA VAL A 83 25.27 1.46 15.20
C VAL A 83 26.33 0.93 14.24
N ARG A 84 26.80 -0.30 14.48
CA ARG A 84 27.74 -1.00 13.59
C ARG A 84 27.01 -2.08 12.79
N GLY A 85 27.57 -2.46 11.64
CA GLY A 85 27.06 -3.59 10.85
C GLY A 85 25.70 -3.34 10.19
N LEU A 86 25.40 -2.10 9.82
CA LEU A 86 24.16 -1.76 9.10
C LEU A 86 24.07 -2.54 7.79
N ARG A 87 22.98 -3.30 7.62
CA ARG A 87 22.66 -3.96 6.36
C ARG A 87 21.61 -3.13 5.63
N ARG A 88 21.98 -2.63 4.46
CA ARG A 88 21.13 -1.79 3.61
C ARG A 88 20.68 -2.56 2.39
N LYS A 89 19.37 -2.69 2.19
CA LYS A 89 18.78 -3.22 0.96
C LYS A 89 18.08 -2.09 0.22
N VAL A 90 18.53 -1.81 -1.01
CA VAL A 90 18.00 -0.74 -1.85
C VAL A 90 17.00 -1.31 -2.85
N PHE A 91 15.79 -0.76 -2.86
CA PHE A 91 14.77 -1.02 -3.88
C PHE A 91 14.65 0.22 -4.77
N PRO A 92 14.03 0.12 -5.97
CA PRO A 92 13.81 1.26 -6.86
C PRO A 92 13.32 2.55 -6.19
N LYS A 93 12.36 2.47 -5.25
CA LYS A 93 11.71 3.64 -4.62
C LYS A 93 11.81 3.71 -3.09
N CYS A 94 12.45 2.74 -2.44
CA CYS A 94 12.58 2.72 -0.98
C CYS A 94 13.82 1.94 -0.57
N GLU A 95 14.15 1.97 0.71
CA GLU A 95 15.29 1.28 1.29
C GLU A 95 14.87 0.64 2.61
N ILE A 96 15.37 -0.58 2.86
CA ILE A 96 15.20 -1.27 4.14
C ILE A 96 16.58 -1.41 4.76
N ILE A 97 16.74 -0.82 5.94
CA ILE A 97 17.97 -0.90 6.72
C ILE A 97 17.70 -1.79 7.93
N SER A 98 18.63 -2.69 8.24
CA SER A 98 18.54 -3.53 9.43
C SER A 98 19.81 -3.46 10.26
N ALA A 99 19.63 -3.54 11.58
CA ALA A 99 20.71 -3.49 12.54
C ALA A 99 20.41 -4.39 13.74
N LYS A 100 21.37 -5.22 14.14
CA LYS A 100 21.26 -5.98 15.39
C LYS A 100 21.70 -5.11 16.55
N ALA A 101 20.83 -4.94 17.53
CA ALA A 101 21.09 -4.22 18.77
C ALA A 101 20.01 -4.55 19.80
N PRO A 102 20.28 -4.41 21.11
CA PRO A 102 19.24 -4.44 22.13
C PRO A 102 18.18 -3.36 21.87
N LEU A 103 16.95 -3.59 22.35
CA LEU A 103 15.90 -2.58 22.31
C LEU A 103 16.35 -1.30 23.02
N GLY A 104 16.10 -0.16 22.39
CA GLY A 104 16.42 1.15 22.91
C GLY A 104 15.87 2.24 21.99
N PRO A 105 15.93 3.52 22.42
CA PRO A 105 15.57 4.65 21.58
C PRO A 105 16.45 4.68 20.32
N VAL A 106 15.86 5.08 19.21
CA VAL A 106 16.55 5.24 17.93
C VAL A 106 16.69 6.72 17.67
N SER A 107 17.93 7.19 17.52
CA SER A 107 18.19 8.59 17.22
C SER A 107 19.10 8.76 16.02
N VAL A 108 19.01 9.92 15.38
CA VAL A 108 19.97 10.34 14.36
C VAL A 108 20.57 11.66 14.84
N VAL A 109 21.85 11.60 15.15
CA VAL A 109 22.64 12.75 15.60
C VAL A 109 23.36 13.37 14.40
N PHE A 110 23.23 14.68 14.24
CA PHE A 110 23.96 15.45 13.25
C PHE A 110 24.18 16.87 13.78
N GLU A 111 25.40 17.39 13.66
CA GLU A 111 25.78 18.68 14.24
C GLU A 111 25.37 18.76 15.73
N GLU A 112 24.60 19.78 16.12
CA GLU A 112 24.07 19.97 17.48
C GLU A 112 22.64 19.41 17.66
N SER A 113 22.09 18.75 16.64
CA SER A 113 20.74 18.19 16.67
C SER A 113 20.73 16.71 17.01
N ASP A 114 19.83 16.32 17.92
CA ASP A 114 19.46 14.94 18.19
C ASP A 114 17.97 14.75 17.92
N LEU A 115 17.65 13.93 16.93
CA LEU A 115 16.28 13.53 16.64
C LEU A 115 16.08 12.10 17.09
N THR A 116 15.24 11.92 18.11
CA THR A 116 14.96 10.63 18.72
C THR A 116 13.53 10.18 18.44
N VAL A 117 13.35 8.89 18.16
CA VAL A 117 12.05 8.21 18.09
C VAL A 117 12.07 6.95 18.94
N SER A 118 10.91 6.57 19.46
CA SER A 118 10.72 5.24 20.05
C SER A 118 10.37 4.25 18.94
N PRO A 119 11.14 3.15 18.77
CA PRO A 119 10.81 2.14 17.76
C PRO A 119 9.47 1.47 18.11
N ARG A 120 8.66 1.15 17.10
CA ARG A 120 7.48 0.30 17.30
C ARG A 120 7.92 -1.15 17.54
N ARG A 121 7.13 -1.92 18.26
CA ARG A 121 7.32 -3.38 18.26
C ARG A 121 6.82 -3.95 16.95
N LEU A 122 7.62 -4.81 16.34
CA LEU A 122 7.16 -5.59 15.20
C LEU A 122 6.27 -6.71 15.75
N ASP A 123 4.99 -6.66 15.42
CA ASP A 123 4.04 -7.72 15.72
C ASP A 123 3.53 -8.37 14.41
N THR A 124 3.61 -9.69 14.36
CA THR A 124 3.11 -10.51 13.24
C THR A 124 1.93 -11.39 13.65
N ALA A 125 1.64 -11.48 14.96
CA ALA A 125 0.61 -12.37 15.47
C ALA A 125 -0.76 -12.10 14.85
N PRO A 126 -1.21 -10.83 14.67
CA PRO A 126 -2.53 -10.57 14.12
C PRO A 126 -2.71 -10.98 12.66
N PHE A 127 -1.61 -11.15 11.93
CA PHE A 127 -1.64 -11.54 10.52
C PHE A 127 -1.13 -12.97 10.29
N ASN A 128 -0.74 -13.70 11.33
CA ASN A 128 -0.18 -15.04 11.18
C ASN A 128 -1.22 -16.00 10.60
N GLY A 129 -0.97 -16.54 9.41
CA GLY A 129 -1.91 -17.41 8.68
C GLY A 129 -3.13 -16.70 8.11
N ALA A 130 -3.22 -15.37 8.17
CA ALA A 130 -4.37 -14.63 7.68
C ALA A 130 -4.39 -14.52 6.14
N ASN A 131 -5.59 -14.54 5.57
CA ASN A 131 -5.85 -13.95 4.25
C ASN A 131 -5.92 -12.44 4.44
N ALA A 132 -4.90 -11.73 3.98
CA ALA A 132 -4.70 -10.34 4.34
C ALA A 132 -4.75 -9.40 3.13
N ILE A 133 -5.29 -8.21 3.33
CA ILE A 133 -5.13 -7.11 2.38
C ILE A 133 -4.19 -6.05 2.95
N ILE A 134 -3.34 -5.49 2.10
CA ILE A 134 -2.72 -4.20 2.32
C ILE A 134 -3.32 -3.16 1.37
N THR A 135 -3.71 -2.02 1.92
CA THR A 135 -4.14 -0.87 1.13
C THR A 135 -3.56 0.42 1.69
N MET A 136 -3.45 1.44 0.86
CA MET A 136 -3.11 2.79 1.30
C MET A 136 -4.14 3.76 0.75
N SER A 137 -4.80 4.48 1.66
CA SER A 137 -5.92 5.34 1.35
C SER A 137 -5.71 6.73 1.92
N LYS A 138 -6.35 7.71 1.30
CA LYS A 138 -6.55 9.05 1.85
C LYS A 138 -7.96 9.51 1.48
N ASN A 139 -8.77 9.79 2.49
CA ASN A 139 -10.10 10.39 2.39
C ASN A 139 -11.15 9.56 1.62
N ASN A 140 -10.95 8.26 1.39
CA ASN A 140 -12.04 7.43 0.84
C ASN A 140 -13.25 7.42 1.81
N PRO A 141 -14.49 7.55 1.32
CA PRO A 141 -15.68 7.46 2.15
C PRO A 141 -15.72 6.16 2.98
N LEU A 142 -16.19 6.25 4.23
CA LEU A 142 -16.19 5.12 5.15
C LEU A 142 -17.11 3.98 4.67
N ASP A 143 -18.24 4.31 4.06
CA ASP A 143 -19.14 3.31 3.45
C ASP A 143 -18.46 2.56 2.31
N TRP A 144 -17.63 3.22 1.49
CA TRP A 144 -16.86 2.57 0.43
C TRP A 144 -15.78 1.63 1.00
N ILE A 145 -15.16 2.00 2.12
CA ILE A 145 -14.19 1.14 2.82
C ILE A 145 -14.90 -0.09 3.40
N ALA A 146 -16.08 0.09 4.00
CA ALA A 146 -16.88 -1.01 4.52
C ALA A 146 -17.30 -1.98 3.41
N ASP A 147 -17.86 -1.46 2.32
CA ASP A 147 -18.29 -2.26 1.17
C ASP A 147 -17.12 -3.03 0.54
N TRP A 148 -15.98 -2.35 0.35
CA TRP A 148 -14.76 -2.99 -0.12
C TRP A 148 -14.32 -4.16 0.78
N ALA A 149 -14.29 -3.96 2.09
CA ALA A 149 -13.91 -5.02 3.02
C ALA A 149 -14.92 -6.19 3.01
N ARG A 150 -16.23 -5.89 3.04
CA ARG A 150 -17.31 -6.89 2.93
C ARG A 150 -17.19 -7.73 1.68
N PHE A 151 -16.92 -7.10 0.54
CA PHE A 151 -16.68 -7.79 -0.72
C PHE A 151 -15.57 -8.83 -0.57
N TYR A 152 -14.41 -8.44 -0.05
CA TYR A 152 -13.29 -9.35 0.06
C TYR A 152 -13.48 -10.44 1.11
N VAL A 153 -14.25 -10.18 2.17
CA VAL A 153 -14.67 -11.22 3.11
C VAL A 153 -15.54 -12.26 2.39
N LYS A 154 -16.63 -11.82 1.74
CA LYS A 154 -17.59 -12.72 1.08
C LYS A 154 -16.98 -13.46 -0.10
N ALA A 155 -16.32 -12.74 -1.02
CA ALA A 155 -15.84 -13.29 -2.28
C ALA A 155 -14.54 -14.11 -2.14
N HIS A 156 -13.70 -13.78 -1.15
CA HIS A 156 -12.35 -14.35 -1.09
C HIS A 156 -11.92 -14.84 0.30
N GLY A 157 -12.78 -14.74 1.32
CA GLY A 157 -12.44 -15.17 2.67
C GLY A 157 -11.33 -14.32 3.29
N LEU A 158 -11.36 -13.00 3.07
CA LEU A 158 -10.52 -12.05 3.79
C LEU A 158 -10.74 -12.18 5.30
N THR A 159 -9.64 -12.20 6.06
CA THR A 159 -9.71 -12.22 7.53
C THR A 159 -8.95 -11.08 8.18
N ALA A 160 -8.04 -10.41 7.47
CA ALA A 160 -7.25 -9.32 8.04
C ALA A 160 -6.97 -8.16 7.08
N VAL A 161 -6.97 -6.93 7.60
CA VAL A 161 -6.61 -5.72 6.83
C VAL A 161 -5.44 -4.99 7.48
N LEU A 162 -4.41 -4.67 6.70
CA LEU A 162 -3.41 -3.66 7.02
C LEU A 162 -3.74 -2.38 6.24
N PHE A 163 -4.39 -1.43 6.91
CA PHE A 163 -4.83 -0.18 6.34
C PHE A 163 -3.80 0.91 6.59
N ILE A 164 -3.17 1.44 5.55
CA ILE A 164 -2.26 2.58 5.67
C ILE A 164 -3.06 3.86 5.42
N ASP A 165 -3.35 4.62 6.47
CA ASP A 165 -3.98 5.92 6.35
C ASP A 165 -2.93 7.00 6.03
N ASN A 166 -2.96 7.56 4.82
CA ASN A 166 -2.01 8.58 4.38
C ASN A 166 -2.45 10.00 4.78
N GLY A 167 -2.88 10.15 6.04
CA GLY A 167 -3.30 11.41 6.62
C GLY A 167 -4.66 11.86 6.11
N SER A 168 -5.68 11.00 6.28
CA SER A 168 -7.06 11.39 6.04
C SER A 168 -7.51 12.46 7.02
N ASP A 169 -8.35 13.37 6.54
CA ASP A 169 -8.91 14.51 7.28
C ASP A 169 -10.45 14.60 7.17
N THR A 170 -11.08 13.70 6.40
CA THR A 170 -12.55 13.65 6.26
C THR A 170 -13.24 12.76 7.29
N TYR A 171 -12.48 12.01 8.09
CA TYR A 171 -12.97 11.18 9.18
C TYR A 171 -11.91 11.03 10.27
N THR A 172 -12.34 10.68 11.48
CA THR A 172 -11.45 10.39 12.61
C THR A 172 -10.93 8.95 12.56
N PRO A 173 -9.78 8.66 13.19
CA PRO A 173 -9.31 7.29 13.38
C PRO A 173 -10.33 6.38 14.07
N ALA A 174 -11.14 6.92 15.00
CA ALA A 174 -12.19 6.19 15.70
C ALA A 174 -13.32 5.75 14.76
N GLN A 175 -13.74 6.62 13.84
CA GLN A 175 -14.76 6.27 12.84
C GLN A 175 -14.26 5.20 11.87
N LEU A 176 -13.00 5.28 11.41
CA LEU A 176 -12.39 4.23 10.59
C LEU A 176 -12.28 2.89 11.36
N THR A 177 -11.92 2.96 12.64
CA THR A 177 -11.87 1.80 13.53
C THR A 177 -13.24 1.14 13.63
N GLN A 178 -14.29 1.91 13.93
CA GLN A 178 -15.66 1.41 14.02
C GLN A 178 -16.14 0.83 12.68
N THR A 179 -15.80 1.48 11.57
CA THR A 179 -16.14 1.04 10.22
C THR A 179 -15.59 -0.36 9.92
N LEU A 180 -14.29 -0.57 10.16
CA LEU A 180 -13.67 -1.88 9.94
C LEU A 180 -14.14 -2.92 10.98
N ALA A 181 -14.35 -2.49 12.24
CA ALA A 181 -14.80 -3.38 13.31
C ALA A 181 -16.20 -3.97 13.05
N ALA A 182 -17.04 -3.23 12.32
CA ALA A 182 -18.41 -3.61 11.97
C ALA A 182 -18.51 -4.50 10.70
N VAL A 183 -17.39 -4.87 10.07
CA VAL A 183 -17.40 -5.76 8.91
C VAL A 183 -17.45 -7.22 9.38
N ASP A 184 -18.60 -7.86 9.23
CA ASP A 184 -18.77 -9.27 9.57
C ASP A 184 -17.79 -10.16 8.79
N GLY A 185 -17.19 -11.11 9.49
CA GLY A 185 -16.18 -12.04 8.96
C GLY A 185 -14.75 -11.47 8.88
N LEU A 186 -14.56 -10.17 9.09
CA LEU A 186 -13.22 -9.62 9.34
C LEU A 186 -12.79 -9.93 10.78
N HIS A 187 -11.61 -10.51 10.97
CA HIS A 187 -11.13 -10.89 12.30
C HIS A 187 -10.18 -9.86 12.89
N HIS A 188 -9.36 -9.23 12.05
CA HIS A 188 -8.36 -8.27 12.50
C HIS A 188 -8.18 -7.09 11.52
N ALA A 189 -7.94 -5.91 12.05
CA ALA A 189 -7.46 -4.78 11.27
C ALA A 189 -6.35 -4.02 12.01
N THR A 190 -5.30 -3.64 11.30
CA THR A 190 -4.31 -2.67 11.79
C THR A 190 -4.37 -1.42 10.90
N ILE A 191 -4.68 -0.29 11.52
CA ILE A 191 -4.63 1.04 10.89
C ILE A 191 -3.29 1.67 11.24
N LEU A 192 -2.46 1.93 10.23
CA LEU A 192 -1.20 2.65 10.38
C LEU A 192 -1.34 4.08 9.87
N SER A 193 -1.23 5.04 10.78
CA SER A 193 -1.16 6.46 10.42
C SER A 193 0.20 6.79 9.80
N ALA A 194 0.19 7.18 8.53
CA ALA A 194 1.35 7.50 7.73
C ALA A 194 1.21 8.89 7.07
N PRO A 195 1.21 10.00 7.84
CA PRO A 195 0.96 11.36 7.32
C PRO A 195 2.17 11.95 6.58
N PHE A 196 2.84 11.15 5.74
CA PHE A 196 4.02 11.51 4.95
C PHE A 196 3.64 11.93 3.54
N ALA A 197 4.53 12.69 2.90
CA ALA A 197 4.37 13.05 1.50
C ALA A 197 4.35 11.79 0.62
N TYR A 198 3.28 11.61 -0.15
CA TYR A 198 3.16 10.52 -1.12
C TYR A 198 4.24 10.61 -2.21
N GLY A 199 4.53 11.84 -2.65
CA GLY A 199 5.45 12.18 -3.73
C GLY A 199 4.73 12.46 -5.07
N PRO A 200 5.33 13.27 -5.96
CA PRO A 200 4.70 13.66 -7.21
C PRO A 200 4.60 12.48 -8.20
N LEU A 201 3.68 12.61 -9.16
CA LEU A 201 3.66 11.72 -10.32
C LEU A 201 4.53 12.32 -11.42
N VAL A 202 5.47 11.53 -11.93
CA VAL A 202 6.32 11.93 -13.05
C VAL A 202 6.11 10.93 -14.18
N SER A 203 5.58 11.42 -15.30
CA SER A 203 5.34 10.64 -16.51
C SER A 203 6.66 10.32 -17.25
N GLY A 204 6.60 9.33 -18.16
CA GLY A 204 7.70 9.02 -19.08
C GLY A 204 9.02 8.61 -18.41
N ARG A 205 10.13 8.88 -19.10
CA ARG A 205 11.50 8.52 -18.67
C ARG A 205 12.23 9.66 -17.94
N ALA A 206 11.54 10.75 -17.61
CA ALA A 206 12.11 11.94 -16.99
C ALA A 206 12.79 11.68 -15.63
N ALA A 207 12.50 10.55 -14.98
CA ALA A 207 13.13 10.13 -13.73
C ALA A 207 13.58 8.67 -13.83
N LYS A 208 14.87 8.39 -13.57
CA LYS A 208 15.37 7.02 -13.36
C LYS A 208 14.78 6.39 -12.09
N ILE A 209 14.54 7.23 -11.09
CA ILE A 209 13.89 6.87 -9.82
C ILE A 209 12.58 7.63 -9.76
N LYS A 210 11.45 6.93 -9.61
CA LYS A 210 10.16 7.62 -9.46
C LYS A 210 10.04 8.20 -8.05
N PRO A 211 9.60 9.47 -7.92
CA PRO A 211 9.62 10.20 -6.65
C PRO A 211 8.47 9.86 -5.68
N ASN A 212 7.51 9.03 -6.09
CA ASN A 212 6.42 8.56 -5.23
C ASN A 212 6.88 7.39 -4.33
N PHE A 213 7.72 7.72 -3.35
CA PHE A 213 8.43 6.76 -2.51
C PHE A 213 7.50 6.00 -1.54
N LEU A 214 6.50 6.70 -0.99
CA LEU A 214 5.77 6.25 0.20
C LEU A 214 5.10 4.88 -0.01
N LYS A 215 4.28 4.71 -1.06
CA LYS A 215 3.54 3.45 -1.30
C LYS A 215 4.47 2.24 -1.36
N SER A 216 5.58 2.37 -2.10
CA SER A 216 6.56 1.28 -2.23
C SER A 216 7.28 0.98 -0.91
N ALA A 217 7.53 2.01 -0.11
CA ALA A 217 8.14 1.86 1.21
C ALA A 217 7.20 1.14 2.17
N MET A 218 5.92 1.54 2.22
CA MET A 218 4.90 0.91 3.07
C MET A 218 4.68 -0.56 2.71
N LEU A 219 4.64 -0.89 1.41
CA LEU A 219 4.56 -2.28 0.96
C LEU A 219 5.74 -3.12 1.46
N ASN A 220 6.97 -2.59 1.39
CA ASN A 220 8.15 -3.35 1.83
C ASN A 220 8.35 -3.37 3.35
N MET A 221 7.87 -2.36 4.07
CA MET A 221 7.75 -2.38 5.53
C MET A 221 6.81 -3.51 5.93
N ALA A 222 5.60 -3.54 5.38
CA ALA A 222 4.61 -4.57 5.67
C ALA A 222 5.12 -5.98 5.36
N ARG A 223 5.80 -6.14 4.21
CA ARG A 223 6.41 -7.39 3.77
C ARG A 223 7.45 -7.94 4.73
N CYS A 224 8.30 -7.07 5.29
CA CYS A 224 9.36 -7.49 6.22
C CYS A 224 8.88 -7.53 7.67
N GLY A 225 7.76 -6.88 7.96
CA GLY A 225 7.18 -6.75 9.29
C GLY A 225 5.84 -7.48 9.41
N PRO A 226 4.73 -6.76 9.64
CA PRO A 226 3.47 -7.33 10.10
C PRO A 226 2.90 -8.44 9.20
N LEU A 227 3.05 -8.32 7.88
CA LEU A 227 2.48 -9.28 6.92
C LEU A 227 3.42 -10.44 6.58
N SER A 228 4.60 -10.53 7.20
CA SER A 228 5.60 -11.56 6.88
C SER A 228 5.13 -13.00 7.15
N ARG A 229 4.10 -13.18 7.98
CA ARG A 229 3.52 -14.49 8.36
C ARG A 229 2.10 -14.72 7.85
N ALA A 230 1.57 -13.84 7.00
CA ALA A 230 0.26 -14.04 6.37
C ALA A 230 0.23 -15.27 5.46
N ASN A 231 -0.95 -15.89 5.31
CA ASN A 231 -1.17 -16.98 4.36
C ASN A 231 -0.93 -16.50 2.93
N ALA A 232 -1.61 -15.41 2.56
CA ALA A 232 -1.37 -14.65 1.36
C ALA A 232 -1.82 -13.20 1.57
N VAL A 233 -1.25 -12.29 0.76
CA VAL A 233 -1.49 -10.86 0.83
C VAL A 233 -1.93 -10.34 -0.52
N LEU A 234 -3.06 -9.65 -0.57
CA LEU A 234 -3.51 -8.88 -1.72
C LEU A 234 -3.17 -7.41 -1.52
N ASN A 235 -2.54 -6.77 -2.51
CA ASN A 235 -2.39 -5.33 -2.57
C ASN A 235 -3.42 -4.77 -3.56
N VAL A 236 -4.39 -4.02 -3.04
CA VAL A 236 -5.52 -3.51 -3.81
C VAL A 236 -5.99 -2.16 -3.23
N ASP A 237 -6.46 -1.27 -4.10
CA ASP A 237 -6.96 0.05 -3.70
C ASP A 237 -8.47 -0.02 -3.39
N ILE A 238 -9.03 0.99 -2.70
CA ILE A 238 -10.45 0.97 -2.29
C ILE A 238 -11.40 0.97 -3.51
N ASP A 239 -10.97 1.54 -4.63
CA ASP A 239 -11.71 1.61 -5.89
C ASP A 239 -11.59 0.35 -6.77
N GLU A 240 -11.03 -0.72 -6.23
CA GLU A 240 -10.72 -1.93 -6.98
C GLU A 240 -11.30 -3.16 -6.28
N LEU A 241 -12.03 -3.98 -7.05
CA LEU A 241 -12.52 -5.29 -6.65
C LEU A 241 -11.85 -6.37 -7.51
N VAL A 242 -11.75 -7.61 -7.02
CA VAL A 242 -11.25 -8.72 -7.84
C VAL A 242 -12.40 -9.70 -8.06
N GLN A 243 -12.80 -9.87 -9.30
CA GLN A 243 -13.73 -10.91 -9.71
C GLN A 243 -12.97 -12.22 -9.90
N GLY A 244 -13.53 -13.33 -9.43
CA GLY A 244 -12.98 -14.66 -9.61
C GLY A 244 -14.10 -15.71 -9.72
N PRO A 245 -13.75 -16.99 -9.92
CA PRO A 245 -14.73 -18.07 -9.94
C PRO A 245 -15.40 -18.23 -8.58
N GLU A 246 -16.67 -18.59 -8.58
CA GLU A 246 -17.41 -18.84 -7.34
C GLU A 246 -16.72 -19.92 -6.50
N GLY A 247 -16.71 -19.72 -5.17
CA GLY A 247 -16.07 -20.64 -4.23
C GLY A 247 -14.54 -20.68 -4.27
N THR A 248 -13.90 -19.88 -5.14
CA THR A 248 -12.44 -19.87 -5.28
C THR A 248 -11.82 -18.59 -4.72
N SER A 249 -10.93 -18.74 -3.74
CA SER A 249 -10.19 -17.61 -3.18
C SER A 249 -8.95 -17.26 -3.99
N LEU A 250 -8.74 -15.97 -4.27
CA LEU A 250 -7.48 -15.47 -4.84
C LEU A 250 -6.28 -15.71 -3.93
N PHE A 251 -6.50 -15.83 -2.61
CA PHE A 251 -5.45 -16.09 -1.63
C PHE A 251 -4.92 -17.52 -1.79
N ASP A 252 -5.82 -18.48 -2.00
CA ASP A 252 -5.47 -19.87 -2.28
C ASP A 252 -4.78 -20.03 -3.63
N ALA A 253 -5.24 -19.30 -4.65
CA ALA A 253 -4.60 -19.27 -5.96
C ALA A 253 -3.15 -18.74 -5.87
N ALA A 254 -2.93 -17.62 -5.16
CA ALA A 254 -1.60 -17.06 -4.94
C ALA A 254 -0.68 -18.01 -4.14
N ARG A 255 -1.24 -18.78 -3.20
CA ARG A 255 -0.50 -19.77 -2.39
C ARG A 255 -0.11 -21.01 -3.20
N SER A 256 -0.97 -21.42 -4.11
CA SER A 256 -0.81 -22.61 -4.96
C SER A 256 0.15 -22.36 -6.13
N ALA A 257 0.32 -21.10 -6.57
CA ALA A 257 1.33 -20.74 -7.55
C ALA A 257 2.75 -21.06 -7.05
N TRP A 258 3.55 -21.76 -7.86
CA TRP A 258 4.89 -22.21 -7.47
C TRP A 258 5.84 -21.06 -7.08
N HIS A 259 5.74 -19.92 -7.78
CA HIS A 259 6.49 -18.69 -7.46
C HIS A 259 5.86 -17.89 -6.31
N GLY A 260 4.67 -18.27 -5.86
CA GLY A 260 3.96 -17.70 -4.71
C GLY A 260 3.32 -16.35 -5.01
N THR A 261 2.83 -16.12 -6.23
CA THR A 261 2.21 -14.85 -6.63
C THR A 261 1.11 -15.09 -7.67
N LEU A 262 0.10 -14.25 -7.68
CA LEU A 262 -0.94 -14.14 -8.68
C LEU A 262 -0.85 -12.75 -9.32
N ASN A 263 -0.74 -12.68 -10.64
CA ASN A 263 -0.77 -11.43 -11.40
C ASN A 263 -2.19 -11.23 -11.94
N ILE A 264 -2.85 -10.14 -11.56
CA ILE A 264 -4.28 -9.93 -11.82
C ILE A 264 -4.40 -8.78 -12.82
N GLY A 265 -4.81 -9.10 -14.05
CA GLY A 265 -5.10 -8.13 -15.11
C GLY A 265 -6.34 -7.32 -14.78
N GLY A 266 -6.40 -6.05 -15.22
CA GLY A 266 -7.45 -5.14 -14.82
C GLY A 266 -8.17 -4.44 -15.97
N GLU A 267 -9.45 -4.17 -15.74
CA GLU A 267 -10.30 -3.38 -16.62
C GLU A 267 -11.04 -2.31 -15.81
N PHE A 268 -11.28 -1.17 -16.44
CA PHE A 268 -12.19 -0.16 -15.89
C PHE A 268 -13.63 -0.61 -16.10
N VAL A 269 -14.41 -0.50 -15.03
CA VAL A 269 -15.86 -0.64 -15.05
C VAL A 269 -16.50 0.67 -14.62
N PHE A 270 -17.74 0.86 -15.01
CA PHE A 270 -18.42 2.15 -14.98
C PHE A 270 -19.78 2.02 -14.30
N PRO A 271 -20.25 3.09 -13.64
CA PRO A 271 -21.65 3.17 -13.27
C PRO A 271 -22.55 3.33 -14.51
N ALA A 272 -23.86 3.27 -14.32
CA ALA A 272 -24.81 3.51 -15.40
C ALA A 272 -24.59 4.88 -16.07
N PRO A 273 -24.78 4.98 -17.41
CA PRO A 273 -24.74 6.25 -18.12
C PRO A 273 -25.63 7.30 -17.43
N GLY A 274 -25.12 8.53 -17.29
CA GLY A 274 -25.82 9.62 -16.59
C GLY A 274 -25.53 9.71 -15.09
N THR A 275 -24.82 8.74 -14.50
CA THR A 275 -24.31 8.87 -13.12
C THR A 275 -23.32 10.02 -13.03
N SER A 276 -23.59 11.00 -12.16
CA SER A 276 -22.73 12.17 -11.97
C SER A 276 -21.92 12.05 -10.67
N GLY A 277 -20.69 12.55 -10.74
CA GLY A 277 -19.78 12.59 -9.59
C GLY A 277 -19.23 11.23 -9.15
N PRO A 278 -18.49 11.22 -8.04
CA PRO A 278 -17.95 10.00 -7.45
C PRO A 278 -19.06 9.08 -6.92
N ALA A 279 -18.91 7.76 -7.09
CA ALA A 279 -19.93 6.78 -6.76
C ALA A 279 -19.33 5.52 -6.10
N PRO A 280 -20.06 4.82 -5.22
CA PRO A 280 -19.57 3.60 -4.57
C PRO A 280 -19.33 2.47 -5.57
N GLN A 281 -18.54 1.48 -5.17
CA GLN A 281 -18.17 0.33 -6.01
C GLN A 281 -19.40 -0.43 -6.50
N ARG A 282 -20.39 -0.62 -5.63
CA ARG A 282 -21.63 -1.39 -5.88
C ARG A 282 -22.43 -0.98 -7.11
N VAL A 283 -22.31 0.27 -7.59
CA VAL A 283 -23.04 0.74 -8.78
C VAL A 283 -22.30 0.51 -10.10
N HIS A 284 -21.07 -0.01 -10.07
CA HIS A 284 -20.22 -0.15 -11.25
C HIS A 284 -20.50 -1.44 -12.02
N THR A 285 -21.64 -1.48 -12.71
CA THR A 285 -22.16 -2.67 -13.37
C THR A 285 -22.10 -2.60 -14.91
N PHE A 286 -21.41 -1.60 -15.46
CA PHE A 286 -21.22 -1.40 -16.89
C PHE A 286 -19.75 -1.58 -17.30
N ARG A 287 -19.53 -2.05 -18.53
CA ARG A 287 -18.21 -2.16 -19.16
C ARG A 287 -18.16 -1.40 -20.48
N ALA A 288 -16.97 -0.94 -20.86
CA ALA A 288 -16.73 -0.39 -22.19
C ALA A 288 -16.56 -1.51 -23.23
N ILE A 289 -16.97 -1.22 -24.47
CA ILE A 289 -16.69 -2.04 -25.66
C ILE A 289 -16.01 -1.15 -26.71
N PRO A 290 -14.73 -1.38 -27.04
CA PRO A 290 -13.83 -2.41 -26.49
C PRO A 290 -13.47 -2.16 -25.00
N PRO A 291 -13.04 -3.21 -24.26
CA PRO A 291 -12.65 -3.07 -22.85
C PRO A 291 -11.55 -2.04 -22.64
N ARG A 292 -11.71 -1.19 -21.62
CA ARG A 292 -10.69 -0.21 -21.25
C ARG A 292 -9.79 -0.80 -20.17
N ILE A 293 -8.58 -1.17 -20.56
CA ILE A 293 -7.60 -1.78 -19.65
C ILE A 293 -7.20 -0.80 -18.53
N SER A 294 -7.13 -1.31 -17.31
CA SER A 294 -6.63 -0.61 -16.13
C SER A 294 -5.29 -1.19 -15.68
N THR A 295 -4.77 -0.70 -14.55
CA THR A 295 -3.50 -1.23 -14.03
C THR A 295 -3.66 -2.61 -13.44
N ARG A 296 -2.57 -3.38 -13.40
CA ARG A 296 -2.55 -4.70 -12.76
C ARG A 296 -2.47 -4.61 -11.24
N LYS A 297 -2.97 -5.64 -10.56
CA LYS A 297 -2.76 -5.88 -9.13
C LYS A 297 -2.24 -7.29 -8.88
N TRP A 298 -1.93 -7.59 -7.64
CA TRP A 298 -1.31 -8.86 -7.29
C TRP A 298 -1.73 -9.35 -5.92
N ALA A 299 -1.77 -10.67 -5.79
CA ALA A 299 -1.76 -11.36 -4.50
C ALA A 299 -0.48 -12.19 -4.39
N ALA A 300 0.11 -12.28 -3.21
CA ALA A 300 1.36 -13.00 -3.02
C ALA A 300 1.48 -13.67 -1.66
N ARG A 301 2.11 -14.84 -1.66
CA ARG A 301 2.60 -15.47 -0.44
C ARG A 301 3.83 -14.71 0.05
N PRO A 302 3.86 -14.20 1.30
CA PRO A 302 5.01 -13.43 1.81
C PRO A 302 6.34 -14.19 1.76
N THR A 303 6.29 -15.53 1.93
CA THR A 303 7.46 -16.41 1.87
C THR A 303 7.83 -16.87 0.45
N GLY A 304 7.04 -16.50 -0.57
CA GLY A 304 7.28 -16.79 -1.98
C GLY A 304 8.60 -16.19 -2.51
N ILE A 305 9.15 -16.79 -3.56
CA ILE A 305 10.46 -16.39 -4.09
C ILE A 305 10.47 -14.95 -4.61
N LEU A 306 9.39 -14.54 -5.29
CA LEU A 306 9.25 -13.18 -5.81
C LEU A 306 9.04 -12.17 -4.67
N SER A 307 8.32 -12.54 -3.61
CA SER A 307 8.16 -11.69 -2.42
C SER A 307 9.52 -11.36 -1.78
N LYS A 308 10.49 -12.28 -1.76
CA LYS A 308 11.84 -11.99 -1.24
C LYS A 308 12.57 -10.89 -2.03
N MET A 309 12.21 -10.71 -3.29
CA MET A 309 12.77 -9.68 -4.18
C MET A 309 12.07 -8.31 -4.05
N GLY A 310 10.95 -8.22 -3.32
CA GLY A 310 10.29 -6.96 -2.96
C GLY A 310 8.84 -6.85 -3.43
N TRP A 311 8.05 -6.01 -2.77
CA TRP A 311 6.70 -5.66 -3.19
C TRP A 311 6.67 -4.27 -3.83
N PHE A 312 5.92 -4.14 -4.93
CA PHE A 312 5.76 -2.90 -5.67
C PHE A 312 4.27 -2.65 -5.96
N VAL A 313 3.92 -1.44 -6.40
CA VAL A 313 2.51 -1.03 -6.54
C VAL A 313 1.69 -1.96 -7.46
N HIS A 314 2.29 -2.47 -8.55
CA HIS A 314 1.62 -3.31 -9.54
C HIS A 314 2.34 -4.63 -9.82
N GLN A 315 3.36 -4.99 -9.03
CA GLN A 315 4.14 -6.21 -9.25
C GLN A 315 4.84 -6.69 -7.98
N VAL A 316 5.22 -7.97 -7.97
CA VAL A 316 6.03 -8.59 -6.91
C VAL A 316 7.31 -9.15 -7.49
N GLY A 317 8.44 -8.77 -6.92
CA GLY A 317 9.75 -9.29 -7.26
C GLY A 317 10.51 -8.56 -8.36
N GLY A 318 9.95 -7.46 -8.91
CA GLY A 318 10.66 -6.60 -9.83
C GLY A 318 10.64 -7.15 -11.26
N GLU A 319 11.78 -7.12 -11.95
CA GLU A 319 11.89 -7.55 -13.35
C GLU A 319 11.42 -9.00 -13.61
N PRO A 320 11.75 -10.01 -12.76
CA PRO A 320 11.24 -11.38 -12.93
C PRO A 320 9.70 -11.49 -12.95
N PHE A 321 8.98 -10.52 -12.37
CA PHE A 321 7.52 -10.52 -12.42
C PHE A 321 6.95 -10.44 -13.83
N ARG A 322 7.71 -9.88 -14.79
CA ARG A 322 7.29 -9.79 -16.19
C ARG A 322 7.09 -11.15 -16.84
N LEU A 323 7.67 -12.21 -16.27
CA LEU A 323 7.51 -13.58 -16.71
C LEU A 323 6.29 -14.27 -16.08
N VAL A 324 5.63 -13.63 -15.10
CA VAL A 324 4.42 -14.15 -14.48
C VAL A 324 3.22 -13.79 -15.36
N PRO A 325 2.55 -14.77 -16.00
CA PRO A 325 1.40 -14.49 -16.83
C PRO A 325 0.26 -13.90 -16.00
N GLU A 326 -0.56 -13.06 -16.62
CA GLU A 326 -1.81 -12.64 -16.01
C GLU A 326 -2.72 -13.86 -15.78
N SER A 327 -3.43 -13.85 -14.65
CA SER A 327 -4.44 -14.86 -14.34
C SER A 327 -5.54 -14.85 -15.40
N ARG A 328 -6.02 -16.04 -15.74
CA ARG A 328 -7.19 -16.23 -16.60
C ARG A 328 -8.48 -16.33 -15.80
N ASP A 329 -8.37 -16.65 -14.52
CA ASP A 329 -9.51 -16.93 -13.63
C ASP A 329 -9.89 -15.70 -12.81
N PHE A 330 -8.91 -14.84 -12.49
CA PHE A 330 -9.12 -13.64 -11.70
C PHE A 330 -8.90 -12.37 -12.51
N ARG A 331 -9.84 -11.44 -12.37
CA ARG A 331 -9.89 -10.15 -13.06
C ARG A 331 -10.06 -9.02 -12.06
N LEU A 332 -9.26 -7.96 -12.20
CA LEU A 332 -9.44 -6.74 -11.45
C LEU A 332 -10.52 -5.87 -12.11
N VAL A 333 -11.51 -5.52 -11.31
CA VAL A 333 -12.62 -4.63 -11.61
C VAL A 333 -12.31 -3.27 -11.01
N HIS A 334 -11.80 -2.33 -11.82
CA HIS A 334 -11.43 -0.98 -11.39
C HIS A 334 -12.62 -0.02 -11.55
N CYS A 335 -13.25 0.33 -10.44
CA CYS A 335 -14.44 1.17 -10.38
C CYS A 335 -14.09 2.64 -10.70
N SER A 336 -14.35 3.07 -11.93
CA SER A 336 -13.84 4.35 -12.47
C SER A 336 -14.31 5.59 -11.70
N ALA A 337 -15.49 5.54 -11.09
CA ALA A 337 -16.07 6.65 -10.32
C ALA A 337 -15.86 6.50 -8.80
N ALA A 338 -15.30 5.39 -8.31
CA ALA A 338 -15.03 5.17 -6.89
C ALA A 338 -13.74 5.86 -6.41
N ASN A 339 -13.40 7.03 -6.95
CA ASN A 339 -12.17 7.73 -6.62
C ASN A 339 -12.38 9.25 -6.52
N LEU A 340 -12.18 9.82 -5.32
CA LEU A 340 -12.33 11.26 -5.08
C LEU A 340 -11.17 12.09 -5.65
N ASN A 341 -9.96 11.54 -5.70
CA ASN A 341 -8.75 12.29 -6.05
C ASN A 341 -8.48 12.34 -7.56
N TRP A 342 -9.13 11.46 -8.33
CA TRP A 342 -8.90 11.27 -9.76
C TRP A 342 -10.17 11.24 -10.58
N PHE A 343 -11.31 11.70 -10.03
CA PHE A 343 -12.56 11.76 -10.79
C PHE A 343 -12.34 12.58 -12.05
N ARG A 344 -12.41 11.92 -13.22
CA ARG A 344 -12.04 12.52 -14.51
C ARG A 344 -13.20 13.27 -15.18
N GLY A 345 -14.23 13.65 -14.41
CA GLY A 345 -15.40 14.33 -14.95
C GLY A 345 -16.31 13.40 -15.78
N PRO A 346 -17.40 13.97 -16.34
CA PRO A 346 -18.36 13.25 -17.17
C PRO A 346 -17.76 12.58 -18.42
N ASP A 347 -16.63 13.08 -18.93
CA ASP A 347 -15.91 12.53 -20.10
C ASP A 347 -15.21 11.19 -19.85
N SER A 348 -15.19 10.70 -18.60
CA SER A 348 -14.60 9.41 -18.28
C SER A 348 -15.40 8.22 -18.81
N ALA A 349 -16.65 8.44 -19.23
CA ALA A 349 -17.56 7.50 -19.86
C ALA A 349 -18.00 8.03 -21.24
N GLN A 350 -17.41 7.54 -22.34
CA GLN A 350 -18.07 7.69 -23.63
C GLN A 350 -19.33 6.82 -23.60
N THR A 351 -20.50 7.45 -23.44
CA THR A 351 -21.80 6.81 -23.20
C THR A 351 -22.12 5.73 -24.23
N ASP A 352 -21.74 5.94 -25.49
CA ASP A 352 -22.10 5.05 -26.60
C ASP A 352 -21.36 3.71 -26.57
N THR A 353 -20.27 3.61 -25.81
CA THR A 353 -19.43 2.41 -25.69
C THR A 353 -19.78 1.53 -24.49
N LEU A 354 -20.59 2.04 -23.55
CA LEU A 354 -20.92 1.31 -22.34
C LEU A 354 -22.04 0.31 -22.58
N ARG A 355 -21.89 -0.90 -22.05
CA ARG A 355 -22.93 -1.93 -22.03
C ARG A 355 -23.09 -2.46 -20.61
N PRO A 356 -24.33 -2.76 -20.18
CA PRO A 356 -24.56 -3.50 -18.94
C PRO A 356 -23.78 -4.82 -18.97
N ASP A 357 -23.14 -5.17 -17.86
CA ASP A 357 -22.46 -6.45 -17.70
C ASP A 357 -23.22 -7.27 -16.65
N ALA A 358 -23.87 -8.35 -17.10
CA ALA A 358 -24.65 -9.22 -16.22
C ALA A 358 -23.78 -9.90 -15.15
N THR A 359 -22.51 -10.17 -15.45
CA THR A 359 -21.59 -10.80 -14.50
C THR A 359 -21.17 -9.82 -13.40
N LEU A 360 -21.00 -8.53 -13.75
CA LEU A 360 -20.76 -7.48 -12.75
C LEU A 360 -22.00 -7.24 -11.90
N HIS A 361 -23.19 -7.18 -12.51
CA HIS A 361 -24.45 -7.07 -11.75
C HIS A 361 -24.57 -8.21 -10.73
N ALA A 362 -24.46 -9.47 -11.17
CA ALA A 362 -24.54 -10.62 -10.28
C ALA A 362 -23.50 -10.58 -9.15
N MET A 363 -22.26 -10.18 -9.47
CA MET A 363 -21.18 -10.01 -8.47
C MET A 363 -21.52 -8.93 -7.42
N MET A 364 -22.06 -7.78 -7.85
CA MET A 364 -22.43 -6.71 -6.93
C MET A 364 -23.65 -7.12 -6.09
N ASP A 365 -24.67 -7.73 -6.71
CA ASP A 365 -25.90 -8.15 -6.04
C ASP A 365 -25.61 -9.21 -4.97
N GLN A 366 -24.76 -10.21 -5.28
CA GLN A 366 -24.37 -11.27 -4.34
C GLN A 366 -23.70 -10.71 -3.07
N VAL A 367 -23.01 -9.58 -3.17
CA VAL A 367 -22.22 -9.04 -2.07
C VAL A 367 -22.97 -7.94 -1.32
N PHE A 368 -23.69 -7.08 -2.04
CA PHE A 368 -24.20 -5.81 -1.51
C PHE A 368 -25.72 -5.73 -1.33
N ASN A 369 -26.50 -6.66 -1.91
CA ASN A 369 -27.97 -6.68 -1.77
C ASN A 369 -28.43 -7.74 -0.75
N ASP A 370 -27.91 -7.65 0.49
CA ASP A 370 -28.49 -8.40 1.62
C ASP A 370 -29.81 -7.77 2.08
#